data_AF-A0A1N7IXP3-F1
#
_entry.id   AF-A0A1N7IXP3-F1
#
_cell.length_a   1.000
_cell.length_b   1.000
_cell.length_c   1.000
_cell.angle_alpha   90.00
_cell.angle_beta   90.00
_cell.angle_gamma   90.00
#
_symmetry.space_group_name_H-M   'P 1'
#
loop_
_entity.id
_entity.type
_entity.pdbx_description
1 polymer ?
#
loop_
_entity_poly.entity_id
_entity_poly.type
_entity_poly.pdbx_seq_one_letter_code
_entity_poly.pdbx_strand_id
1 'polypeptide(L)'
;MSTEQAAAMNWAGGKDDFRNSDIYVSLVKNVLIGTMGHKTERSDGRMILGIGSDLVDIRRIQKTIERFGERFLQRTFTGQECEAARQRTTEAAYYGFFAKRFAAKEAGAKALGTGIAKGLRFCDFEVISLQGGQPSLRMHGLALALLREKLPAGWREQIHLSLSDEWPLAQAYVICSAIPGEISAG
;
A
#
# COMPACT_ATOMS: atom_id res chain seq x y z
N MET A 1 34.62 -13.22 -32.83
CA MET A 1 33.50 -12.27 -32.97
C MET A 1 32.23 -13.07 -32.98
N SER A 2 31.33 -12.83 -32.02
CA SER A 2 30.08 -13.58 -31.92
C SER A 2 29.12 -13.15 -33.04
N THR A 3 28.27 -14.08 -33.46
CA THR A 3 27.29 -13.96 -34.54
C THR A 3 26.36 -12.74 -34.42
N GLU A 4 26.16 -12.20 -33.21
CA GLU A 4 25.39 -10.98 -32.96
C GLU A 4 26.08 -9.70 -33.42
N GLN A 5 27.42 -9.65 -33.39
CA GLN A 5 28.18 -8.47 -33.83
C GLN A 5 28.10 -8.24 -35.35
N ALA A 6 27.96 -9.32 -36.12
CA ALA A 6 27.79 -9.25 -37.57
C ALA A 6 26.38 -8.81 -37.99
N ALA A 7 25.36 -9.13 -37.18
CA ALA A 7 23.97 -8.76 -37.46
C ALA A 7 23.73 -7.25 -37.30
N ALA A 8 24.38 -6.62 -36.31
CA ALA A 8 24.25 -5.18 -36.07
C ALA A 8 24.88 -4.33 -37.19
N MET A 9 25.95 -4.81 -37.84
CA MET A 9 26.62 -4.06 -38.93
C MET A 9 25.84 -4.09 -40.25
N ASN A 10 25.04 -5.13 -40.51
CA ASN A 10 24.27 -5.24 -41.75
C ASN A 10 22.98 -4.40 -41.77
N TRP A 11 22.48 -3.94 -40.62
CA TRP A 11 21.27 -3.10 -40.56
C TRP A 11 21.53 -1.62 -40.88
N ALA A 12 22.79 -1.17 -40.81
CA ALA A 12 23.17 0.23 -41.05
C ALA A 12 23.36 0.59 -42.54
N GLY A 13 23.02 -0.31 -43.46
CA GLY A 13 23.18 -0.13 -44.91
C GLY A 13 21.96 0.49 -45.59
N GLY A 14 21.54 1.69 -45.18
CA GLY A 14 20.46 2.45 -45.82
C GLY A 14 20.85 3.92 -45.93
N LYS A 15 21.22 4.34 -47.14
CA LYS A 15 21.51 5.73 -47.49
C LYS A 15 20.25 6.57 -47.26
N ASP A 16 20.35 7.60 -46.42
CA ASP A 16 20.09 8.99 -46.82
C ASP A 16 20.32 9.95 -45.63
N ASP A 17 21.29 10.84 -45.88
CA ASP A 17 21.43 12.21 -45.40
C ASP A 17 21.14 12.54 -43.92
N PHE A 18 22.15 12.38 -43.04
CA PHE A 18 22.25 13.20 -41.83
C PHE A 18 23.72 13.57 -41.56
N ARG A 19 24.09 14.77 -42.04
CA ARG A 19 25.22 15.54 -41.53
C ARG A 19 24.97 15.92 -40.07
N ASN A 20 25.36 15.08 -39.13
CA ASN A 20 25.72 15.52 -37.78
C ASN A 20 26.59 14.47 -37.06
N SER A 21 27.90 14.56 -37.24
CA SER A 21 28.89 13.62 -36.67
C SER A 21 28.99 13.67 -35.14
N ASP A 22 28.33 14.62 -34.47
CA ASP A 22 28.35 14.74 -33.01
C ASP A 22 27.22 13.96 -32.31
N ILE A 23 26.15 13.62 -33.01
CA ILE A 23 25.01 12.88 -32.42
C ILE A 23 25.30 11.38 -32.38
N TYR A 24 25.93 10.81 -33.42
CA TYR A 24 26.21 9.38 -33.48
C TYR A 24 27.31 8.94 -32.50
N VAL A 25 28.32 9.79 -32.28
CA VAL A 25 29.37 9.52 -31.29
C VAL A 25 28.83 9.66 -29.85
N SER A 26 27.84 10.53 -29.63
CA SER A 26 27.14 10.64 -28.33
C SER A 26 26.25 9.44 -28.04
N LEU A 27 25.50 8.95 -29.03
CA LEU A 27 24.57 7.84 -28.85
C LEU A 27 25.29 6.49 -28.63
N VAL A 28 26.39 6.24 -29.35
CA VAL A 28 27.16 4.99 -29.19
C VAL A 28 28.04 5.02 -27.94
N LYS A 29 28.52 6.19 -27.48
CA LYS A 29 29.16 6.32 -26.17
C LYS A 29 28.19 6.02 -25.02
N ASN A 30 26.93 6.44 -25.11
CA ASN A 30 25.95 6.18 -24.06
C ASN A 30 25.51 4.70 -24.00
N VAL A 31 25.64 3.94 -25.09
CA VAL A 31 25.35 2.49 -25.10
C VAL A 31 26.55 1.64 -24.62
N LEU A 32 27.80 2.09 -24.83
CA LEU A 32 29.01 1.37 -24.37
C LEU A 32 29.60 1.85 -23.03
N ILE A 33 29.26 3.04 -22.53
CA ILE A 33 29.63 3.54 -21.19
C ILE A 33 28.57 3.15 -20.14
N GLY A 34 27.61 2.28 -20.49
CA GLY A 34 26.59 1.75 -19.58
C GLY A 34 27.11 0.80 -18.48
N THR A 35 28.43 0.62 -18.34
CA THR A 35 29.07 -0.22 -17.31
C THR A 35 29.88 0.55 -16.27
N MET A 36 29.68 1.87 -16.15
CA MET A 36 30.27 2.67 -15.07
C MET A 36 29.20 3.49 -14.36
N GLY A 37 28.65 2.92 -13.29
CA GLY A 37 28.25 3.67 -12.11
C GLY A 37 27.29 4.84 -12.33
N HIS A 38 26.11 4.59 -12.92
CA HIS A 38 24.95 5.28 -12.37
C HIS A 38 24.83 4.80 -10.92
N LYS A 39 25.39 5.59 -9.99
CA LYS A 39 24.86 5.65 -8.63
C LYS A 39 23.39 6.01 -8.83
N THR A 40 22.54 5.00 -8.93
CA THR A 40 21.15 5.11 -8.55
C THR A 40 21.25 5.61 -7.12
N GLU A 41 21.05 6.91 -6.93
CA GLU A 41 20.72 7.46 -5.62
C GLU A 41 19.58 6.58 -5.14
N ARG A 42 19.89 5.66 -4.21
CA ARG A 42 18.91 4.69 -3.75
C ARG A 42 17.82 5.53 -3.10
N SER A 43 16.65 5.49 -3.73
CA SER A 43 15.37 6.00 -3.23
C SER A 43 15.30 5.83 -1.72
N ASP A 44 15.46 6.92 -0.96
CA ASP A 44 15.06 7.19 0.45
C ASP A 44 15.04 6.05 1.48
N GLY A 45 15.69 4.92 1.21
CA GLY A 45 15.51 3.66 1.91
C GLY A 45 14.04 3.25 2.09
N ARG A 46 13.08 3.57 1.22
CA ARG A 46 11.68 3.12 1.39
C ARG A 46 11.29 2.02 0.41
N MET A 47 10.63 0.97 0.90
CA MET A 47 10.23 -0.18 0.09
C MET A 47 8.76 -0.54 0.36
N ILE A 48 7.95 -0.65 -0.69
CA ILE A 48 6.55 -1.11 -0.54
C ILE A 48 6.55 -2.62 -0.26
N LEU A 49 5.91 -3.03 0.84
CA LEU A 49 5.73 -4.42 1.25
C LEU A 49 4.42 -5.01 0.72
N GLY A 50 3.42 -4.16 0.50
CA GLY A 50 2.14 -4.57 -0.05
C GLY A 50 1.13 -3.43 -0.10
N ILE A 51 0.13 -3.58 -0.97
CA ILE A 51 -0.97 -2.64 -1.14
C ILE A 51 -2.30 -3.38 -1.04
N GLY A 52 -3.33 -2.67 -0.61
CA GLY A 52 -4.69 -3.19 -0.63
C GLY A 52 -5.71 -2.08 -0.80
N SER A 53 -6.81 -2.41 -1.46
CA SER A 53 -7.97 -1.55 -1.58
C SER A 53 -9.23 -2.37 -1.39
N ASP A 54 -10.26 -1.73 -0.84
CA ASP A 54 -11.58 -2.34 -0.70
C ASP A 54 -12.69 -1.30 -0.88
N LEU A 55 -13.80 -1.74 -1.46
CA LEU A 55 -15.00 -0.94 -1.71
C LEU A 55 -16.19 -1.67 -1.08
N VAL A 56 -16.89 -0.99 -0.18
CA VAL A 56 -17.95 -1.54 0.66
C VAL A 56 -19.25 -0.78 0.43
N ASP A 57 -20.35 -1.51 0.30
CA ASP A 57 -21.69 -0.93 0.31
C ASP A 57 -22.15 -0.70 1.76
N ILE A 58 -22.36 0.56 2.13
CA ILE A 58 -22.78 1.00 3.47
C ILE A 58 -24.11 0.35 3.85
N ARG A 59 -25.02 0.15 2.89
CA ARG A 59 -26.33 -0.48 3.13
C ARG A 59 -26.18 -1.94 3.54
N ARG A 60 -25.14 -2.63 3.08
CA ARG A 60 -24.85 -4.02 3.50
C ARG A 60 -24.34 -4.05 4.94
N ILE A 61 -23.50 -3.08 5.32
CA ILE A 61 -23.02 -2.94 6.69
C ILE A 61 -24.19 -2.61 7.63
N GLN A 62 -25.04 -1.65 7.25
CA GLN A 62 -26.27 -1.34 7.98
C GLN A 62 -27.12 -2.59 8.23
N LYS A 63 -27.52 -3.31 7.16
CA LYS A 63 -28.33 -4.54 7.28
C LYS A 63 -27.67 -5.60 8.17
N THR A 64 -26.34 -5.69 8.15
CA THR A 64 -25.60 -6.66 8.96
C THR A 64 -25.59 -6.26 10.43
N ILE A 65 -25.40 -4.97 10.73
CA ILE A 65 -25.47 -4.44 12.10
C ILE A 65 -26.90 -4.58 12.64
N GLU A 66 -27.92 -4.22 11.87
CA GLU A 66 -29.33 -4.37 12.28
C GLU A 66 -29.69 -5.83 12.56
N ARG A 67 -29.16 -6.77 11.77
CA ARG A 67 -29.46 -8.20 11.91
C ARG A 67 -28.72 -8.87 13.07
N PHE A 68 -27.45 -8.53 13.29
CA PHE A 68 -26.58 -9.26 14.23
C PHE A 68 -26.13 -8.44 15.44
N GLY A 69 -26.38 -7.12 15.42
CA GLY A 69 -26.09 -6.18 16.49
C GLY A 69 -24.66 -6.29 17.02
N GLU A 70 -24.58 -6.30 18.35
CA GLU A 70 -23.33 -6.30 19.10
C GLU A 70 -22.40 -7.47 18.75
N ARG A 71 -22.94 -8.64 18.39
CA ARG A 71 -22.14 -9.81 18.02
C ARG A 71 -21.29 -9.54 16.77
N PHE A 72 -21.84 -8.85 15.78
CA PHE A 72 -21.09 -8.46 14.59
C PHE A 72 -20.07 -7.37 14.93
N LEU A 73 -20.47 -6.39 15.74
CA LEU A 73 -19.61 -5.28 16.13
C LEU A 73 -18.36 -5.76 16.86
N GLN A 74 -18.51 -6.58 17.90
CA GLN A 74 -17.39 -7.07 18.72
C GLN A 74 -16.45 -8.03 17.97
N ARG A 75 -16.96 -8.72 16.95
CA ARG A 75 -16.14 -9.61 16.11
C ARG A 75 -15.32 -8.85 15.07
N THR A 76 -15.78 -7.68 14.67
CA THR A 76 -15.27 -6.95 13.49
C THR A 76 -14.52 -5.68 13.87
N PHE A 77 -14.96 -4.99 14.93
CA PHE A 77 -14.41 -3.71 15.36
C PHE A 77 -13.82 -3.84 16.76
N THR A 78 -12.77 -3.07 17.00
CA THR A 78 -12.19 -2.95 18.33
C THR A 78 -13.11 -2.13 19.24
N GLY A 79 -12.94 -2.27 20.56
CA GLY A 79 -13.71 -1.48 21.53
C GLY A 79 -13.52 0.03 21.34
N GLN A 80 -12.31 0.48 20.97
CA GLN A 80 -12.02 1.90 20.69
C GLN A 80 -12.77 2.40 19.45
N GLU A 81 -12.87 1.59 18.40
CA GLU A 81 -13.67 1.94 17.21
C GLU A 81 -15.16 2.03 17.55
N CYS A 82 -15.69 1.08 18.34
CA CYS A 82 -17.07 1.11 18.79
C CYS A 82 -17.37 2.34 19.67
N GLU A 83 -16.45 2.71 20.56
CA GLU A 83 -16.60 3.91 21.40
C GLU A 83 -16.61 5.19 20.53
N ALA A 84 -15.69 5.31 19.59
CA ALA A 84 -15.62 6.45 18.68
C ALA A 84 -16.86 6.56 17.76
N ALA A 85 -17.58 5.47 17.51
CA ALA A 85 -18.84 5.49 16.77
C ALA A 85 -19.97 6.21 17.53
N ARG A 86 -19.92 6.26 18.87
CA ARG A 86 -20.97 6.87 19.70
C ARG A 86 -21.12 8.37 19.48
N GLN A 87 -20.08 9.02 18.97
CA GLN A 87 -20.10 10.45 18.62
C GLN A 87 -20.87 10.73 17.32
N ARG A 88 -21.34 9.69 16.60
CA ARG A 88 -22.09 9.83 15.34
C ARG A 88 -23.58 9.86 15.62
N THR A 89 -24.19 11.03 15.41
CA THR A 89 -25.58 11.31 15.78
C THR A 89 -26.60 10.97 14.69
N THR A 90 -26.16 10.83 13.42
CA THR A 90 -27.04 10.44 12.31
C THR A 90 -26.77 9.01 11.88
N GLU A 91 -27.81 8.30 11.40
CA GLU A 91 -27.68 6.93 10.91
C GLU A 91 -26.66 6.83 9.77
N ALA A 92 -26.70 7.75 8.81
CA ALA A 92 -25.74 7.78 7.70
C ALA A 92 -24.30 7.92 8.20
N ALA A 93 -24.05 8.79 9.19
CA ALA A 93 -22.72 8.96 9.77
C ALA A 93 -22.27 7.74 10.59
N TYR A 94 -23.20 7.07 11.28
CA TYR A 94 -22.94 5.87 12.08
C TYR A 94 -22.60 4.67 11.18
N TYR A 95 -23.42 4.37 10.18
CA TYR A 95 -23.17 3.25 9.27
C TYR A 95 -21.98 3.53 8.34
N GLY A 96 -21.82 4.76 7.83
CA GLY A 96 -20.64 5.17 7.06
C GLY A 96 -19.34 5.05 7.86
N PHE A 97 -19.38 5.34 9.17
CA PHE A 97 -18.24 5.14 10.06
C PHE A 97 -17.78 3.68 10.11
N PHE A 98 -18.70 2.73 10.30
CA PHE A 98 -18.37 1.31 10.33
C PHE A 98 -17.98 0.77 8.96
N ALA A 99 -18.63 1.23 7.88
CA ALA A 99 -18.30 0.80 6.53
C ALA A 99 -16.88 1.20 6.11
N LYS A 100 -16.45 2.43 6.40
CA LYS A 100 -15.05 2.86 6.18
C LYS A 100 -14.04 1.99 6.93
N ARG A 101 -14.36 1.61 8.16
CA ARG A 101 -13.49 0.74 8.97
C ARG A 101 -13.45 -0.67 8.44
N PHE A 102 -14.59 -1.21 8.02
CA PHE A 102 -14.65 -2.51 7.36
C PHE A 102 -13.77 -2.53 6.12
N ALA A 103 -13.90 -1.52 5.25
CA ALA A 103 -13.08 -1.36 4.05
C ALA A 103 -11.58 -1.26 4.39
N ALA A 104 -11.22 -0.49 5.42
CA ALA A 104 -9.83 -0.34 5.86
C ALA A 104 -9.21 -1.67 6.32
N LYS A 105 -9.97 -2.49 7.04
CA LYS A 105 -9.49 -3.78 7.57
C LYS A 105 -9.33 -4.80 6.44
N GLU A 106 -10.28 -4.86 5.51
CA GLU A 106 -10.16 -5.69 4.30
C GLU A 106 -8.96 -5.24 3.44
N ALA A 107 -8.80 -3.93 3.21
CA ALA A 107 -7.65 -3.37 2.50
C ALA A 107 -6.34 -3.71 3.21
N GLY A 108 -6.29 -3.63 4.55
CA GLY A 108 -5.14 -4.05 5.35
C GLY A 108 -4.80 -5.52 5.17
N ALA A 109 -5.79 -6.41 5.23
CA ALA A 109 -5.60 -7.84 5.04
C ALA A 109 -5.14 -8.20 3.61
N LYS A 110 -5.61 -7.46 2.59
CA LYS A 110 -5.11 -7.57 1.21
C LYS A 110 -3.67 -7.09 1.08
N ALA A 111 -3.30 -6.00 1.76
CA ALA A 111 -1.92 -5.51 1.78
C ALA A 111 -0.94 -6.53 2.40
N LEU A 112 -1.38 -7.38 3.33
CA LEU A 112 -0.57 -8.50 3.84
C LEU A 112 -0.47 -9.69 2.87
N GLY A 113 -1.31 -9.75 1.84
CA GLY A 113 -1.38 -10.85 0.88
C GLY A 113 -2.13 -12.08 1.39
N THR A 114 -2.87 -11.98 2.49
CA THR A 114 -3.58 -13.11 3.12
C THR A 114 -5.09 -13.04 2.98
N GLY A 115 -5.66 -11.82 2.91
CA GLY A 115 -7.09 -11.61 3.15
C GLY A 115 -7.48 -11.94 4.60
N ILE A 116 -8.75 -11.81 4.97
CA ILE A 116 -9.24 -12.21 6.31
C ILE A 116 -9.37 -13.75 6.34
N ALA A 117 -8.24 -14.44 6.50
CA ALA A 117 -8.13 -15.89 6.51
C ALA A 117 -6.96 -16.36 7.39
N LYS A 118 -6.80 -17.68 7.54
CA LYS A 118 -5.66 -18.31 8.24
C LYS A 118 -5.45 -17.80 9.69
N GLY A 119 -6.55 -17.57 10.41
CA GLY A 119 -6.52 -17.09 11.80
C GLY A 119 -6.41 -15.57 11.95
N LEU A 120 -6.24 -14.81 10.86
CA LEU A 120 -6.27 -13.36 10.86
C LEU A 120 -7.70 -12.86 11.12
N ARG A 121 -7.87 -11.96 12.09
CA ARG A 121 -9.17 -11.43 12.49
C ARG A 121 -9.26 -9.95 12.14
N PHE A 122 -10.49 -9.47 11.93
CA PHE A 122 -10.75 -8.05 11.75
C PHE A 122 -10.24 -7.18 12.91
N CYS A 123 -10.35 -7.66 14.15
CA CYS A 123 -9.86 -6.92 15.33
C CYS A 123 -8.33 -6.87 15.44
N ASP A 124 -7.59 -7.60 14.59
CA ASP A 124 -6.15 -7.44 14.47
C ASP A 124 -5.77 -6.16 13.68
N PHE A 125 -6.78 -5.46 13.14
CA PHE A 125 -6.66 -4.18 12.47
C PHE A 125 -7.53 -3.14 13.19
N GLU A 126 -6.98 -1.97 13.47
CA GLU A 126 -7.66 -0.88 14.16
C GLU A 126 -7.46 0.42 13.40
N VAL A 127 -8.55 1.06 12.98
CA VAL A 127 -8.49 2.40 12.40
C VAL A 127 -8.43 3.42 13.52
N ILE A 128 -7.34 4.18 13.55
CA ILE A 128 -7.10 5.26 14.51
C ILE A 128 -7.04 6.60 13.80
N SER A 129 -7.22 7.68 14.56
CA SER A 129 -7.01 9.05 14.10
C SER A 129 -5.73 9.58 14.73
N LEU A 130 -4.77 9.99 13.90
CA LEU A 130 -3.56 10.68 14.36
C LEU A 130 -3.89 12.14 14.70
N GLN A 131 -2.89 12.84 15.25
CA GLN A 131 -2.97 14.29 15.47
C GLN A 131 -3.29 14.99 14.14
N GLY A 132 -4.25 15.92 14.16
CA GLY A 132 -4.73 16.61 12.96
C GLY A 132 -5.83 15.86 12.18
N GLY A 133 -6.31 14.72 12.67
CA GLY A 133 -7.46 14.02 12.07
C GLY A 133 -7.10 13.05 10.94
N GLN A 134 -5.81 12.89 10.63
CA GLN A 134 -5.35 11.96 9.61
C GLN A 134 -5.66 10.51 10.03
N PRO A 135 -6.37 9.71 9.20
CA PRO A 135 -6.61 8.31 9.50
C PRO A 135 -5.32 7.49 9.38
N SER A 136 -5.15 6.52 10.27
CA SER A 136 -4.07 5.53 10.22
C SER A 136 -4.61 4.15 10.57
N LEU A 137 -3.92 3.10 10.13
CA LEU A 137 -4.26 1.72 10.43
C LEU A 137 -3.19 1.12 11.34
N ARG A 138 -3.58 0.78 12.57
CA ARG A 138 -2.74 0.06 13.51
C ARG A 138 -2.99 -1.43 13.35
N MET A 139 -1.92 -2.21 13.22
CA MET A 139 -1.97 -3.67 13.18
C MET A 139 -1.54 -4.25 14.52
N HIS A 140 -2.22 -5.30 14.94
CA HIS A 140 -2.03 -6.01 16.21
C HIS A 140 -1.86 -7.51 15.96
N GLY A 141 -1.37 -8.24 16.97
CA GLY A 141 -1.35 -9.71 16.97
C GLY A 141 -0.77 -10.30 15.68
N LEU A 142 -1.54 -11.18 15.03
CA LEU A 142 -1.12 -11.88 13.81
C LEU A 142 -0.90 -10.92 12.63
N ALA A 143 -1.71 -9.86 12.48
CA ALA A 143 -1.54 -8.89 11.40
C ALA A 143 -0.14 -8.24 11.46
N LEU A 144 0.26 -7.81 12.66
CA LEU A 144 1.55 -7.18 12.88
C LEU A 144 2.71 -8.17 12.69
N ALA A 145 2.55 -9.42 13.15
CA ALA A 145 3.55 -10.46 12.97
C ALA A 145 3.81 -10.73 11.47
N LEU A 146 2.75 -10.94 10.68
CA LEU A 146 2.83 -11.16 9.24
C LEU A 146 3.46 -9.98 8.48
N LEU A 147 3.20 -8.75 8.93
CA LEU A 147 3.83 -7.57 8.35
C LEU A 147 5.34 -7.54 8.65
N ARG A 148 5.72 -7.84 9.90
CA ARG A 148 7.12 -7.82 10.34
C ARG A 148 7.96 -8.94 9.73
N GLU A 149 7.38 -10.08 9.41
CA GLU A 149 8.05 -11.15 8.64
C GLU A 149 8.55 -10.68 7.26
N LYS A 150 7.95 -9.62 6.70
CA LYS A 150 8.34 -9.04 5.41
C LYS A 150 9.41 -7.95 5.54
N LEU A 151 9.78 -7.54 6.75
CA LEU A 151 10.74 -6.46 6.96
C LEU A 151 12.18 -6.95 6.78
N PRO A 152 13.03 -6.19 6.06
CA PRO A 152 14.47 -6.37 6.14
C PRO A 152 15.00 -6.11 7.56
N ALA A 153 16.13 -6.73 7.90
CA ALA A 153 16.78 -6.51 9.19
C ALA A 153 17.13 -5.02 9.39
N GLY A 154 16.77 -4.47 10.56
CA GLY A 154 17.01 -3.06 10.90
C GLY A 154 16.00 -2.08 10.32
N TRP A 155 14.91 -2.56 9.73
CA TRP A 155 13.84 -1.71 9.17
C TRP A 155 12.58 -1.81 10.04
N ARG A 156 11.73 -0.80 9.93
CA ARG A 156 10.43 -0.74 10.61
C ARG A 156 9.30 -0.56 9.63
N GLU A 157 8.12 -0.99 10.04
CA GLU A 157 6.89 -0.80 9.30
C GLU A 157 6.42 0.67 9.29
N GLN A 158 5.87 1.08 8.15
CA GLN A 158 5.09 2.30 8.00
C GLN A 158 3.81 1.96 7.23
N ILE A 159 2.67 2.30 7.82
CA ILE A 159 1.35 1.98 7.25
C ILE A 159 0.64 3.29 6.91
N HIS A 160 0.24 3.42 5.66
CA HIS A 160 -0.52 4.56 5.14
C HIS A 160 -1.95 4.12 4.88
N LEU A 161 -2.91 4.91 5.34
CA LEU A 161 -4.34 4.67 5.16
C LEU A 161 -4.99 5.91 4.54
N SER A 162 -5.82 5.71 3.52
CA SER A 162 -6.76 6.70 3.02
C SER A 162 -8.16 6.14 3.05
N LEU A 163 -9.13 6.97 3.46
CA LEU A 163 -10.54 6.61 3.56
C LEU A 163 -11.36 7.62 2.77
N SER A 164 -12.37 7.13 2.05
CA SER A 164 -13.36 7.96 1.37
C SER A 164 -14.73 7.32 1.48
N ASP A 165 -15.79 8.10 1.47
CA ASP A 165 -17.16 7.63 1.42
C ASP A 165 -18.07 8.65 0.72
N GLU A 166 -19.00 8.13 -0.06
CA GLU A 166 -20.12 8.85 -0.66
C GLU A 166 -21.27 7.86 -0.71
N TRP A 167 -22.43 8.19 -0.13
CA TRP A 167 -23.49 7.20 0.04
C TRP A 167 -23.94 6.65 -1.33
N PRO A 168 -24.00 5.32 -1.53
CA PRO A 168 -23.96 4.25 -0.53
C PRO A 168 -22.62 3.51 -0.42
N LEU A 169 -21.50 4.11 -0.82
CA LEU A 169 -20.19 3.47 -0.92
C LEU A 169 -19.20 4.03 0.09
N ALA A 170 -18.35 3.15 0.62
CA ALA A 170 -17.17 3.49 1.40
C ALA A 170 -15.95 2.77 0.81
N GLN A 171 -14.82 3.46 0.71
CA GLN A 171 -13.59 2.94 0.12
C GLN A 171 -12.41 3.17 1.05
N ALA A 172 -11.46 2.23 1.02
CA ALA A 172 -10.16 2.39 1.68
C ALA A 172 -9.01 1.99 0.76
N TYR A 173 -7.86 2.62 0.99
CA TYR A 173 -6.56 2.25 0.42
C TYR A 173 -5.55 2.11 1.54
N VAL A 174 -4.78 1.02 1.53
CA VAL A 174 -3.71 0.76 2.48
C VAL A 174 -2.41 0.49 1.73
N ILE A 175 -1.33 1.14 2.15
CA ILE A 175 0.02 0.86 1.69
C ILE A 175 0.86 0.52 2.92
N CYS A 176 1.46 -0.67 2.92
CA CYS A 176 2.46 -1.06 3.89
C CYS A 176 3.84 -0.88 3.26
N SER A 177 4.70 -0.12 3.93
CA SER A 177 6.07 0.12 3.50
C SER A 177 7.04 -0.23 4.62
N ALA A 178 8.26 -0.60 4.25
CA ALA A 178 9.41 -0.65 5.13
C ALA A 178 10.17 0.67 4.99
N ILE A 179 10.58 1.23 6.12
CA ILE A 179 11.48 2.38 6.21
C ILE A 179 12.66 2.03 7.13
N PRO A 180 13.82 2.69 7.01
CA PRO A 180 14.97 2.39 7.86
C PRO A 180 14.59 2.65 9.32
N GLY A 181 15.00 1.75 10.23
CA GLY A 181 14.87 1.99 11.65
C GLY A 181 15.75 3.17 12.06
N GLU A 182 15.30 3.97 13.03
CA GLU A 182 16.18 4.98 13.61
C GLU A 182 17.34 4.27 14.31
N ILE A 183 18.57 4.60 13.93
CA ILE A 183 19.75 4.24 14.71
C ILE A 183 19.63 5.10 15.97
N SER A 184 19.25 4.52 17.10
CA SER A 184 19.34 5.19 18.39
C SER A 184 20.81 5.59 18.59
N ALA A 185 21.11 6.88 18.50
CA ALA A 185 22.36 7.41 19.04
C ALA A 185 22.30 7.15 20.55
N GLY A 186 23.14 6.22 21.02
CA GLY A 186 23.25 5.85 22.42
C GLY A 186 23.81 6.96 23.30
#